data_AF-A0A6A6YIS4-F1
#
_entry.id   AF-A0A6A6YIS4-F1
#
_cell.length_a   1.000
_cell.length_b   1.000
_cell.length_c   1.000
_cell.angle_alpha   90.00
_cell.angle_beta   90.00
_cell.angle_gamma   90.00
#
_symmetry.space_group_name_H-M   'P 1'
#
loop_
_entity.id
_entity.type
_entity.pdbx_description
1 polymer ?
#
loop_
_entity_poly.entity_id
_entity_poly.type
_entity_poly.pdbx_seq_one_letter_code
_entity_poly.pdbx_strand_id
1 'polypeptide(L)'
;MQFVAQHTSIPVPTVHCAFTRKGQTYIVMERIDGDTVANVWRFCSEKSKEAILGQAKKMIEELRTIHPPKGAGVANVDGSAIYDCRLPHRLRHGPFQNIPDFHRYCGMG
;
A
#
# COMPACT_ATOMS: atom_id res chain seq x y z
N MET A 1 6.43 -5.47 -6.19
CA MET A 1 6.87 -4.05 -6.24
C MET A 1 7.29 -3.58 -7.64
N GLN A 2 7.69 -4.48 -8.56
CA GLN A 2 8.14 -4.11 -9.92
C GLN A 2 7.16 -3.19 -10.68
N PHE A 3 5.86 -3.43 -10.57
CA PHE A 3 4.85 -2.57 -11.21
C PHE A 3 4.97 -1.11 -10.77
N VAL A 4 5.14 -0.83 -9.47
CA VAL A 4 5.33 0.55 -8.98
C VAL A 4 6.64 1.13 -9.53
N ALA A 5 7.75 0.39 -9.42
CA ALA A 5 9.06 0.84 -9.90
C ALA A 5 9.10 1.18 -11.41
N GLN A 6 8.26 0.52 -12.22
CA GLN A 6 8.19 0.74 -13.66
C GLN A 6 7.36 1.97 -14.04
N HIS A 7 6.48 2.44 -13.15
CA HIS A 7 5.51 3.50 -13.45
C HIS A 7 5.73 4.76 -12.62
N THR A 8 6.62 4.72 -11.62
CA THR A 8 6.95 5.86 -10.75
C THR A 8 8.44 5.91 -10.42
N SER A 9 8.87 7.06 -9.94
CA SER A 9 10.19 7.32 -9.36
C SER A 9 10.26 7.00 -7.86
N ILE A 10 9.17 6.48 -7.27
CA ILE A 10 9.11 6.14 -5.85
C ILE A 10 10.15 5.06 -5.55
N PRO A 11 11.05 5.27 -4.56
CA PRO A 11 12.00 4.24 -4.18
C PRO A 11 11.25 3.04 -3.58
N VAL A 12 11.40 1.89 -4.22
CA VAL A 12 10.85 0.61 -3.75
C VAL A 12 11.93 -0.46 -3.75
N PRO A 13 11.91 -1.42 -2.79
CA PRO A 13 12.91 -2.49 -2.76
C PRO A 13 12.95 -3.32 -4.03
N THR A 14 14.16 -3.70 -4.45
CA THR A 14 14.34 -4.68 -5.52
C THR A 14 13.84 -6.05 -5.06
N VAL A 15 12.91 -6.66 -5.80
CA VAL A 15 12.44 -8.02 -5.51
C VAL A 15 13.41 -9.02 -6.13
N HIS A 16 14.02 -9.89 -5.30
CA HIS A 16 14.91 -10.96 -5.74
C HIS A 16 14.13 -12.21 -6.14
N CYS A 17 13.16 -12.62 -5.33
CA CYS A 17 12.27 -13.73 -5.66
C CYS A 17 10.97 -13.70 -4.85
N ALA A 18 9.97 -14.45 -5.32
CA ALA A 18 8.77 -14.77 -4.56
C ALA A 18 8.51 -16.28 -4.65
N PHE A 19 8.16 -16.91 -3.53
CA PHE A 19 7.91 -18.35 -3.49
C PHE A 19 6.91 -18.71 -2.40
N THR A 20 6.25 -19.85 -2.56
CA THR A 20 5.30 -20.38 -1.57
C THR A 20 5.91 -21.58 -0.86
N ARG A 21 5.87 -21.58 0.48
CA ARG A 21 6.30 -22.71 1.31
C ARG A 21 5.29 -22.96 2.41
N LYS A 22 4.80 -24.21 2.53
CA LYS A 22 3.78 -24.62 3.51
C LYS A 22 2.54 -23.70 3.52
N GLY A 23 2.06 -23.31 2.33
CA GLY A 23 0.88 -22.46 2.17
C GLY A 23 1.10 -20.96 2.45
N GLN A 24 2.32 -20.53 2.75
CA GLN A 24 2.66 -19.11 2.95
C GLN A 24 3.50 -18.60 1.79
N THR A 25 3.13 -17.44 1.25
CA THR A 25 3.87 -16.76 0.19
C THR A 25 4.87 -15.79 0.80
N TYR A 26 6.13 -15.93 0.42
CA TYR A 26 7.23 -15.09 0.82
C TYR A 26 7.72 -14.27 -0.36
N ILE A 27 8.08 -13.02 -0.11
CA ILE A 27 8.77 -12.15 -1.06
C ILE A 27 10.12 -11.83 -0.44
N VAL A 28 11.19 -12.22 -1.12
CA VAL A 28 12.56 -11.84 -0.77
C VAL A 28 12.93 -10.61 -1.58
N MET A 29 13.32 -9.56 -0.88
CA MET A 29 13.62 -8.26 -1.46
C MET A 29 14.79 -7.61 -0.75
N GLU A 30 15.38 -6.62 -1.42
CA GLU A 30 16.42 -5.75 -0.89
C GLU A 30 16.02 -5.16 0.46
N ARG A 31 16.99 -5.11 1.38
CA ARG A 31 16.81 -4.42 2.66
C ARG A 31 17.10 -2.94 2.46
N ILE A 32 16.14 -2.09 2.79
CA ILE A 32 16.36 -0.64 2.86
C ILE A 32 17.06 -0.34 4.18
N ASP A 33 18.26 0.24 4.11
CA ASP A 33 18.99 0.69 5.29
C ASP A 33 18.42 1.99 5.83
N GLY A 34 18.33 2.08 7.16
CA GLY A 34 17.84 3.26 7.87
C GLY A 34 16.83 2.91 8.96
N ASP A 35 16.34 3.95 9.63
CA ASP A 35 15.31 3.83 10.66
C ASP A 35 13.91 4.06 10.09
N THR A 36 12.95 3.29 10.57
CA THR A 36 11.54 3.54 10.26
C THR A 36 11.11 4.88 10.84
N VAL A 37 10.21 5.58 10.14
CA VAL A 37 9.62 6.84 10.63
C VAL A 37 9.02 6.64 12.03
N ALA A 38 8.37 5.51 12.30
CA ALA A 38 7.80 5.20 13.61
C ALA A 38 8.82 5.24 14.76
N ASN A 39 10.05 4.75 14.53
CA ASN A 39 11.10 4.73 15.54
C ASN A 39 11.66 6.12 15.85
N VAL A 40 11.76 6.98 14.84
CA VAL A 40 12.40 8.30 14.97
C VAL A 40 11.42 9.45 15.19
N TRP A 41 10.12 9.26 14.93
CA TRP A 41 9.10 10.33 14.87
C TRP A 41 9.09 11.24 16.10
N ARG A 42 9.16 10.66 17.30
CA ARG A 42 9.13 11.40 18.57
C ARG A 42 10.37 12.26 18.80
N PHE A 43 11.48 11.95 18.12
CA PHE A 43 12.75 12.66 18.22
C PHE A 43 12.95 13.65 17.06
N CYS A 44 12.12 13.59 16.03
CA CYS A 44 12.14 14.54 14.92
C CYS A 44 11.67 15.93 15.37
N SER A 45 12.39 16.96 14.95
CA SER A 45 11.90 18.34 15.03
C SER A 45 10.66 18.53 14.14
N GLU A 46 9.85 19.56 14.42
CA GLU A 46 8.67 19.87 13.60
C GLU A 46 9.03 20.08 12.13
N LYS A 47 10.12 20.79 11.84
CA LYS A 47 10.65 20.95 10.47
C LYS A 47 10.94 19.60 9.78
N SER A 48 11.47 18.63 10.53
CA SER A 48 11.76 17.30 9.97
C SER A 48 10.48 16.51 9.72
N LYS A 49 9.49 16.60 10.62
CA LYS A 49 8.18 15.99 10.44
C LYS A 49 7.48 16.57 9.21
N GLU A 50 7.49 17.88 9.03
CA GLU A 50 6.96 18.55 7.83
C GLU A 50 7.65 18.06 6.55
N ALA A 51 8.98 17.92 6.57
CA ALA A 51 9.72 17.40 5.42
C ALA A 51 9.35 15.95 5.09
N ILE A 52 9.24 15.08 6.09
CA ILE A 52 8.82 13.68 5.94
C ILE A 52 7.40 13.60 5.36
N LEU A 53 6.47 14.38 5.92
CA LEU A 53 5.08 14.43 5.41
C LEU A 53 5.02 14.97 3.98
N GLY A 54 5.85 15.97 3.66
CA GLY A 54 5.99 16.51 2.31
C GLY A 54 6.50 15.46 1.31
N GLN A 55 7.48 14.65 1.68
CA GLN A 55 7.96 13.53 0.86
C GLN A 55 6.88 12.46 0.68
N ALA A 56 6.23 12.04 1.77
CA ALA A 56 5.17 11.05 1.73
C ALA A 56 3.99 11.50 0.85
N LYS A 57 3.60 12.77 0.95
CA LYS A 57 2.57 13.38 0.09
C LYS A 57 2.94 13.25 -1.38
N LYS A 58 4.15 13.66 -1.77
CA LYS A 58 4.62 13.57 -3.17
C LYS A 58 4.60 12.13 -3.70
N MET A 59 5.06 11.17 -2.89
CA MET A 59 5.03 9.75 -3.27
C MET A 59 3.59 9.23 -3.45
N ILE A 60 2.67 9.62 -2.56
CA ILE A 60 1.25 9.24 -2.68
C ILE A 60 0.60 9.88 -3.92
N GLU A 61 0.89 11.14 -4.19
CA GLU A 61 0.41 11.84 -5.39
C GLU A 61 0.91 11.16 -6.67
N GLU A 62 2.20 10.82 -6.72
CA GLU A 62 2.79 10.09 -7.85
C GLU A 62 2.18 8.69 -8.01
N LEU A 63 2.00 7.94 -6.94
CA LEU A 63 1.37 6.62 -6.99
C LEU A 63 -0.07 6.70 -7.54
N ARG A 64 -0.80 7.77 -7.21
CA ARG A 64 -2.17 8.02 -7.70
C ARG A 64 -2.24 8.39 -9.18
N THR A 65 -1.11 8.71 -9.82
CA THR A 65 -1.09 8.91 -11.29
C THR A 65 -1.26 7.59 -12.05
N ILE A 66 -1.01 6.45 -11.40
CA ILE A 66 -1.27 5.13 -11.98
C ILE A 66 -2.78 4.89 -11.96
N HIS A 67 -3.39 4.95 -13.14
CA HIS A 67 -4.83 4.72 -13.27
C HIS A 67 -5.15 3.24 -13.15
N PRO A 68 -6.21 2.87 -12.41
CA PRO A 68 -6.65 1.49 -12.36
C PRO A 68 -7.20 1.05 -13.73
N PRO A 69 -7.15 -0.25 -14.07
CA PRO A 69 -7.76 -0.77 -15.29
C PRO A 69 -9.23 -0.39 -15.40
N LYS A 70 -9.71 -0.18 -16.63
CA LYS A 70 -11.13 0.16 -16.86
C LYS A 70 -12.04 -0.92 -16.26
N GLY A 71 -12.99 -0.49 -15.43
CA GLY A 71 -13.92 -1.40 -14.75
C GLY A 71 -13.38 -2.03 -13.47
N ALA A 72 -12.17 -1.66 -13.03
CA ALA A 72 -11.66 -2.09 -11.74
C ALA A 72 -12.45 -1.42 -10.59
N GLY A 73 -12.99 -2.26 -9.70
CA GLY A 73 -13.55 -1.84 -8.42
C GLY A 73 -12.51 -1.84 -7.30
N VAL A 74 -12.96 -1.78 -6.04
CA VAL A 74 -12.07 -1.94 -4.87
C VAL A 74 -12.02 -3.43 -4.53
N ALA A 75 -10.92 -4.08 -4.92
CA ALA A 75 -10.74 -5.53 -4.83
C ALA A 75 -9.27 -5.92 -4.67
N ASN A 76 -9.02 -7.21 -4.44
CA ASN A 76 -7.68 -7.79 -4.54
C ASN A 76 -7.19 -7.78 -6.01
N VAL A 77 -5.89 -8.03 -6.24
CA VAL A 77 -5.26 -7.97 -7.57
C VAL A 77 -5.84 -8.96 -8.58
N ASP A 78 -6.45 -10.05 -8.10
CA ASP A 78 -7.16 -11.06 -8.89
C ASP A 78 -8.68 -10.78 -9.02
N GLY A 79 -9.14 -9.63 -8.52
CA GLY A 79 -10.56 -9.25 -8.49
C GLY A 79 -11.36 -9.85 -7.34
N SER A 80 -10.74 -10.67 -6.47
CA SER A 80 -11.40 -11.26 -5.31
C SER A 80 -11.55 -10.28 -4.14
N ALA A 81 -12.19 -10.73 -3.06
CA ALA A 81 -12.31 -9.96 -1.82
C ALA A 81 -10.94 -9.59 -1.24
N ILE A 82 -10.83 -8.35 -0.76
CA ILE A 82 -9.65 -7.82 -0.07
C ILE A 82 -9.42 -8.62 1.21
N TYR A 83 -8.16 -8.97 1.50
CA TYR A 83 -7.77 -9.57 2.76
C TYR A 83 -7.12 -8.51 3.67
N ASP A 84 -7.81 -8.07 4.73
CA ASP A 84 -7.28 -7.05 5.66
C ASP A 84 -7.72 -7.33 7.10
N CYS A 85 -6.77 -7.60 8.00
CA CYS A 85 -7.06 -7.88 9.40
C CYS A 85 -7.38 -6.63 10.24
N ARG A 86 -7.19 -5.44 9.69
CA ARG A 86 -7.46 -4.17 10.38
C ARG A 86 -8.92 -3.73 10.24
N LEU A 87 -9.65 -4.34 9.30
CA LEU A 87 -11.07 -4.10 9.14
C LEU A 87 -11.88 -4.99 10.09
N PRO A 88 -13.04 -4.52 10.58
CA PRO A 88 -13.80 -5.23 11.60
C PRO A 88 -14.47 -6.52 11.08
N HIS A 89 -14.85 -7.39 12.03
CA HIS A 89 -15.68 -8.60 11.88
C HIS A 89 -15.05 -9.82 11.18
N ARG A 90 -14.37 -9.65 10.04
CA ARG A 90 -13.85 -10.75 9.24
C ARG A 90 -12.59 -10.34 8.48
N LEU A 91 -11.87 -11.29 7.91
CA LEU A 91 -10.62 -11.03 7.18
C LEU A 91 -10.83 -10.69 5.70
N ARG A 92 -12.03 -10.94 5.14
CA ARG A 92 -12.31 -10.75 3.71
C ARG A 92 -13.42 -9.73 3.47
N HIS A 93 -13.19 -8.76 2.59
CA HIS A 93 -14.08 -7.62 2.35
C HIS A 93 -14.31 -7.39 0.85
N GLY A 94 -15.54 -7.10 0.46
CA GLY A 94 -15.90 -6.92 -0.95
C GLY A 94 -15.87 -8.22 -1.75
N PRO A 95 -15.52 -8.19 -3.05
CA PRO A 95 -15.09 -7.00 -3.81
C PRO A 95 -16.19 -5.94 -3.89
N PHE A 96 -15.81 -4.68 -4.04
CA PHE A 96 -16.76 -3.56 -4.19
C PHE A 96 -16.69 -3.02 -5.61
N GLN A 97 -17.85 -2.75 -6.21
CA GLN A 97 -17.93 -2.27 -7.59
C GLN A 97 -17.29 -0.88 -7.76
N ASN A 98 -17.34 -0.05 -6.73
CA ASN A 98 -16.86 1.33 -6.77
C ASN A 98 -16.40 1.81 -5.38
N ILE A 99 -15.73 2.96 -5.35
CA ILE A 99 -15.23 3.58 -4.12
C ILE A 99 -16.36 3.95 -3.13
N PRO A 100 -17.48 4.57 -3.55
CA PRO A 100 -18.60 4.85 -2.64
C PRO A 100 -19.12 3.65 -1.85
N ASP A 101 -19.28 2.49 -2.49
CA ASP A 101 -19.74 1.27 -1.81
C ASP A 101 -18.73 0.77 -0.77
N PHE A 102 -17.43 0.88 -1.06
CA PHE A 102 -16.38 0.61 -0.10
C PHE A 102 -16.39 1.59 1.09
N HIS A 103 -16.55 2.89 0.84
CA HIS A 103 -16.62 3.90 1.90
C HIS A 103 -17.83 3.68 2.83
N ARG A 104 -19.00 3.37 2.27
CA ARG A 104 -20.19 3.01 3.05
C ARG A 104 -19.93 1.80 3.93
N TYR A 105 -19.26 0.77 3.39
CA TYR A 105 -18.88 -0.42 4.15
C TYR A 105 -17.95 -0.11 5.33
N CYS A 106 -17.02 0.82 5.17
CA CYS A 106 -16.10 1.25 6.23
C CYS A 106 -16.71 2.27 7.21
N GLY A 107 -17.97 2.70 7.03
CA GLY A 107 -18.58 3.74 7.86
C GLY A 107 -18.00 5.14 7.60
N MET A 108 -17.43 5.38 6.42
CA MET A 108 -16.89 6.67 5.97
C MET A 108 -17.86 7.43 5.03
N GLY A 109 -19.14 7.07 5.07
CA GLY A 109 -20.21 7.63 4.23
C GLY A 109 -20.96 8.79 4.87
#